data_AF-A0A960Y871-F1
#
_entry.id   AF-A0A960Y871-F1
#
_cell.length_a   1.000
_cell.length_b   1.000
_cell.length_c   1.000
_cell.angle_alpha   90.00
_cell.angle_beta   90.00
_cell.angle_gamma   90.00
#
_symmetry.space_group_name_H-M   'P 1'
#
loop_
_entity.id
_entity.type
_entity.pdbx_description
1 polymer ?
#
loop_
_entity_poly.entity_id
_entity_poly.type
_entity_poly.pdbx_seq_one_letter_code
_entity_poly.pdbx_strand_id
1 'polypeptide(L)'
;QQTGFSMIAQCRADLPDPVGGCQWYGVDDTATTVWFPLYAGVTALPESYTRGSLGTFSWDSAWWVFNVVANYASLKYERMITDIRGAQQELEGRFLAMQPAVEQAAADLYRQDPELAADYLTTYSTAAGERVAARWRDLAGELFVKYNDGYVRGDDGAAEVGYPEGWLRAVIAARPERFLLRQAPADTVTNDLPY
;
A
#
# COMPACT_ATOMS: atom_id res chain seq x y z
N GLN A 1 12.36 -1.98 -12.20
CA GLN A 1 11.24 -1.41 -12.97
C GLN A 1 10.10 -1.24 -11.97
N GLN A 2 9.53 -0.05 -11.81
CA GLN A 2 8.42 0.17 -10.87
C GLN A 2 7.09 -0.12 -11.56
N THR A 3 6.17 -0.77 -10.87
CA THR A 3 4.80 -1.04 -11.34
C THR A 3 3.97 0.24 -11.21
N GLY A 4 3.34 0.70 -12.30
CA GLY A 4 2.42 1.85 -12.24
C GLY A 4 1.04 1.46 -11.70
N PHE A 5 0.59 0.26 -12.07
CA PHE A 5 -0.65 -0.37 -11.60
C PHE A 5 -0.58 -1.88 -11.87
N SER A 6 -1.43 -2.63 -11.19
CA SER A 6 -1.62 -4.06 -11.43
C SER A 6 -3.11 -4.41 -11.37
N MET A 7 -3.50 -5.45 -12.11
CA MET A 7 -4.91 -5.81 -12.20
C MET A 7 -5.11 -7.31 -12.37
N ILE A 8 -6.24 -7.81 -11.88
CA ILE A 8 -6.73 -9.17 -12.13
C ILE A 8 -8.09 -9.05 -12.81
N ALA A 9 -8.22 -9.62 -14.01
CA ALA A 9 -9.48 -9.65 -14.73
C ALA A 9 -10.24 -10.95 -14.39
N GLN A 10 -11.42 -10.81 -13.81
CA GLN A 10 -12.34 -11.89 -13.50
C GLN A 10 -13.55 -11.80 -14.44
N CYS A 11 -13.74 -12.82 -15.29
CA CYS A 11 -14.85 -12.89 -16.22
C CYS A 11 -15.71 -14.12 -15.89
N ARG A 12 -17.02 -13.92 -15.70
CA ARG A 12 -17.97 -14.98 -15.35
C ARG A 12 -19.10 -15.05 -16.36
N ALA A 13 -19.25 -16.23 -16.96
CA ALA A 13 -20.20 -16.47 -18.04
C ALA A 13 -21.65 -16.72 -17.55
N ASP A 14 -21.83 -16.99 -16.27
CA ASP A 14 -23.12 -17.24 -15.61
C ASP A 14 -23.82 -15.97 -15.12
N LEU A 15 -23.19 -14.80 -15.28
CA LEU A 15 -23.72 -13.49 -14.93
C LEU A 15 -23.87 -12.60 -16.19
N PRO A 16 -24.77 -11.59 -16.17
CA PRO A 16 -24.83 -10.60 -17.24
C PRO A 16 -23.49 -9.89 -17.42
N ASP A 17 -23.07 -9.58 -18.65
CA ASP A 17 -21.74 -9.00 -18.95
C ASP A 17 -21.33 -7.82 -18.03
N PRO A 18 -22.21 -6.83 -17.72
CA PRO A 18 -21.87 -5.70 -16.84
C PRO A 18 -21.56 -6.10 -15.39
N VAL A 19 -22.04 -7.26 -14.94
CA VAL A 19 -21.85 -7.82 -13.59
C VAL A 19 -20.77 -8.90 -13.58
N GLY A 20 -20.73 -9.73 -14.63
CA GLY A 20 -19.83 -10.87 -14.77
C GLY A 20 -18.37 -10.46 -14.98
N GLY A 21 -18.14 -9.30 -15.61
CA GLY A 21 -16.82 -8.68 -15.72
C GLY A 21 -16.46 -7.87 -14.49
N CYS A 22 -15.45 -8.29 -13.73
CA CYS A 22 -14.90 -7.57 -12.60
C CYS A 22 -13.38 -7.44 -12.74
N GLN A 23 -12.89 -6.20 -12.72
CA GLN A 23 -11.47 -5.89 -12.68
C GLN A 23 -11.07 -5.56 -11.24
N TRP A 24 -10.24 -6.41 -10.67
CA TRP A 24 -9.58 -6.14 -9.40
C TRP A 24 -8.40 -5.22 -9.69
N TYR A 25 -8.54 -3.94 -9.35
CA TYR A 25 -7.58 -2.89 -9.75
C TYR A 25 -6.79 -2.38 -8.54
N GLY A 26 -5.47 -2.22 -8.71
CA GLY A 26 -4.58 -1.65 -7.71
C GLY A 26 -3.51 -0.78 -8.38
N VAL A 27 -3.10 0.30 -7.71
CA VAL A 27 -2.10 1.25 -8.21
C VAL A 27 -0.75 1.04 -7.52
N ASP A 28 0.32 1.49 -8.17
CA ASP A 28 1.68 1.49 -7.66
C ASP A 28 2.27 0.07 -7.41
N ASP A 29 3.21 -0.07 -6.46
CA ASP A 29 3.94 -1.31 -6.21
C ASP A 29 3.00 -2.45 -5.79
N THR A 30 3.01 -3.53 -6.58
CA THR A 30 2.21 -4.73 -6.38
C THR A 30 2.39 -5.35 -4.98
N ALA A 31 3.57 -5.23 -4.38
CA ALA A 31 3.82 -5.79 -3.06
C ALA A 31 3.08 -5.03 -1.94
N THR A 32 2.74 -3.77 -2.17
CA THR A 32 2.09 -2.87 -1.19
C THR A 32 0.81 -2.24 -1.73
N THR A 33 0.22 -2.82 -2.79
CA THR A 33 -1.04 -2.36 -3.35
C THR A 33 -2.24 -3.05 -2.70
N VAL A 34 -3.45 -2.56 -2.95
CA VAL A 34 -4.70 -3.28 -2.62
C VAL A 34 -5.55 -3.34 -3.85
N TRP A 35 -6.08 -4.53 -4.13
CA TRP A 35 -7.04 -4.69 -5.22
C TRP A 35 -8.46 -4.49 -4.72
N PHE A 36 -9.16 -3.52 -5.31
CA PHE A 36 -10.60 -3.34 -5.12
C PHE A 36 -11.38 -3.74 -6.38
N PRO A 37 -12.63 -4.18 -6.24
CA PRO A 37 -13.46 -4.58 -7.37
C PRO A 37 -13.98 -3.37 -8.15
N LEU A 38 -13.66 -3.32 -9.44
CA LEU A 38 -14.21 -2.38 -10.41
C LEU A 38 -14.96 -3.16 -11.49
N TYR A 39 -16.29 -3.12 -11.45
CA TYR A 39 -17.12 -3.88 -12.39
C TYR A 39 -17.16 -3.25 -13.78
N ALA A 40 -17.37 -4.07 -14.82
CA ALA A 40 -17.44 -3.61 -16.19
C ALA A 40 -18.65 -2.69 -16.46
N GLY A 41 -19.73 -2.85 -15.70
CA GLY A 41 -20.97 -2.07 -15.82
C GLY A 41 -20.94 -0.69 -15.19
N VAL A 42 -19.83 -0.24 -14.60
CA VAL A 42 -19.76 1.07 -13.95
C VAL A 42 -19.76 2.20 -14.98
N THR A 43 -20.35 3.33 -14.62
CA THR A 43 -20.40 4.56 -15.44
C THR A 43 -19.49 5.67 -14.91
N ALA A 44 -18.90 5.47 -13.72
CA ALA A 44 -17.94 6.38 -13.11
C ALA A 44 -16.82 5.63 -12.37
N LEU A 45 -15.69 6.32 -12.18
CA LEU A 45 -14.53 5.83 -11.45
C LEU A 45 -14.42 6.53 -10.08
N PRO A 46 -13.78 5.90 -9.07
CA PRO A 46 -13.49 6.58 -7.83
C PRO A 46 -12.66 7.84 -8.09
N GLU A 47 -13.06 8.96 -7.53
CA GLU A 47 -12.47 10.27 -7.76
C GLU A 47 -10.97 10.31 -7.41
N SER A 48 -10.58 9.65 -6.32
CA SER A 48 -9.17 9.54 -5.91
C SER A 48 -8.29 8.82 -6.94
N TYR A 49 -8.88 7.96 -7.78
CA TYR A 49 -8.17 7.23 -8.84
C TYR A 49 -8.18 7.96 -10.19
N THR A 50 -8.93 9.05 -10.32
CA THR A 50 -8.91 9.92 -11.52
C THR A 50 -8.06 11.18 -11.32
N ARG A 51 -7.56 11.40 -10.11
CA ARG A 51 -6.74 12.55 -9.72
C ARG A 51 -5.25 12.20 -9.68
N GLY A 52 -4.42 13.20 -9.96
CA GLY A 52 -2.97 13.13 -9.81
C GLY A 52 -2.22 13.69 -11.02
N SER A 53 -0.97 14.06 -10.80
CA SER A 53 -0.01 14.38 -11.86
C SER A 53 1.38 13.94 -11.41
N LEU A 54 2.26 13.60 -12.36
CA LEU A 54 3.63 13.19 -12.03
C LEU A 54 4.48 14.34 -11.46
N GLY A 55 4.07 15.60 -11.69
CA GLY A 55 4.81 16.78 -11.26
C GLY A 55 4.33 17.40 -9.94
N THR A 56 3.17 16.99 -9.43
CA THR A 56 2.57 17.58 -8.24
C THR A 56 2.00 16.50 -7.33
N PHE A 57 2.58 16.38 -6.14
CA PHE A 57 2.05 15.52 -5.09
C PHE A 57 0.66 15.98 -4.63
N SER A 58 -0.24 15.03 -4.39
CA SER A 58 -1.54 15.29 -3.78
C SER A 58 -2.01 14.11 -2.94
N TRP A 59 -2.47 14.38 -1.73
CA TRP A 59 -3.12 13.38 -0.90
C TRP A 59 -4.42 12.85 -1.51
N ASP A 60 -5.08 13.63 -2.39
CA ASP A 60 -6.33 13.24 -3.06
C ASP A 60 -6.10 12.35 -4.29
N SER A 61 -4.84 12.01 -4.61
CA SER A 61 -4.51 11.04 -5.65
C SER A 61 -4.14 9.72 -4.99
N ALA A 62 -4.94 8.68 -5.23
CA ALA A 62 -4.66 7.32 -4.75
C ALA A 62 -3.23 6.90 -5.13
N TRP A 63 -2.81 7.15 -6.38
CA TRP A 63 -1.46 6.83 -6.83
C TRP A 63 -0.36 7.44 -5.94
N TRP A 64 -0.48 8.73 -5.58
CA TRP A 64 0.49 9.37 -4.69
C TRP A 64 0.43 8.86 -3.25
N VAL A 65 -0.77 8.56 -2.73
CA VAL A 65 -0.91 7.97 -1.39
C VAL A 65 -0.24 6.60 -1.31
N PHE A 66 -0.44 5.75 -2.32
CA PHE A 66 0.24 4.46 -2.41
C PHE A 66 1.75 4.62 -2.51
N ASN A 67 2.23 5.58 -3.30
CA ASN A 67 3.65 5.92 -3.39
C ASN A 67 4.23 6.31 -2.03
N VAL A 68 3.53 7.10 -1.22
CA VAL A 68 4.00 7.46 0.13
C VAL A 68 4.19 6.22 0.99
N VAL A 69 3.21 5.32 1.02
CA VAL A 69 3.29 4.07 1.80
C VAL A 69 4.44 3.20 1.30
N ALA A 70 4.55 2.96 0.00
CA ALA A 70 5.59 2.09 -0.59
C ALA A 70 7.01 2.64 -0.38
N ASN A 71 7.20 3.95 -0.61
CA ASN A 71 8.50 4.59 -0.41
C ASN A 71 8.89 4.61 1.06
N TYR A 72 7.95 4.91 1.97
CA TYR A 72 8.24 4.89 3.40
C TYR A 72 8.54 3.47 3.89
N ALA A 73 7.80 2.47 3.41
CA ALA A 73 8.03 1.05 3.68
C ALA A 73 9.48 0.62 3.39
N SER A 74 10.11 1.20 2.38
CA SER A 74 11.48 0.87 1.98
C SER A 74 12.52 1.16 3.09
N LEU A 75 12.21 2.03 4.06
CA LEU A 75 13.11 2.34 5.18
C LEU A 75 13.25 1.19 6.17
N LYS A 76 12.17 0.44 6.44
CA LYS A 76 12.14 -0.71 7.36
C LYS A 76 11.22 -1.81 6.82
N TYR A 77 11.48 -2.25 5.59
CA TYR A 77 10.58 -3.12 4.83
C TYR A 77 10.14 -4.37 5.58
N GLU A 78 11.08 -5.11 6.19
CA GLU A 78 10.80 -6.32 6.99
C GLU A 78 9.69 -6.12 8.03
N ARG A 79 9.61 -4.93 8.62
CA ARG A 79 8.64 -4.60 9.67
C ARG A 79 7.37 -4.00 9.08
N MET A 80 7.52 -2.93 8.30
CA MET A 80 6.38 -2.17 7.74
C MET A 80 5.52 -3.02 6.80
N ILE A 81 6.11 -3.99 6.08
CA ILE A 81 5.35 -4.89 5.22
C ILE A 81 4.35 -5.76 6.00
N THR A 82 4.63 -6.04 7.28
CA THR A 82 3.71 -6.82 8.13
C THR A 82 2.45 -6.01 8.42
N ASP A 83 2.60 -4.72 8.75
CA ASP A 83 1.46 -3.82 8.98
C ASP A 83 0.68 -3.57 7.68
N ILE A 84 1.39 -3.35 6.56
CA ILE A 84 0.78 -3.18 5.24
C ILE A 84 -0.05 -4.41 4.86
N ARG A 85 0.49 -5.62 5.04
CA ARG A 85 -0.23 -6.88 4.77
C ARG A 85 -1.46 -7.05 5.65
N GLY A 86 -1.42 -6.57 6.89
CA GLY A 86 -2.60 -6.53 7.76
C GLY A 86 -3.72 -5.70 7.14
N ALA A 87 -3.42 -4.48 6.68
CA ALA A 87 -4.39 -3.61 6.02
C ALA A 87 -4.85 -4.16 4.65
N GLN A 88 -3.97 -4.81 3.88
CA GLN A 88 -4.33 -5.50 2.63
C GLN A 88 -5.38 -6.59 2.90
N GLN A 89 -5.11 -7.47 3.86
CA GLN A 89 -6.00 -8.59 4.21
C GLN A 89 -7.36 -8.09 4.73
N GLU A 90 -7.37 -7.02 5.52
CA GLU A 90 -8.61 -6.39 6.00
C GLU A 90 -9.51 -5.96 4.83
N LEU A 91 -8.96 -5.21 3.88
CA LEU A 91 -9.72 -4.65 2.76
C LEU A 91 -10.11 -5.72 1.74
N GLU A 92 -9.13 -6.50 1.25
CA GLU A 92 -9.37 -7.52 0.22
C GLU A 92 -10.26 -8.64 0.73
N GLY A 93 -10.06 -9.07 1.98
CA GLY A 93 -10.91 -10.06 2.63
C GLY A 93 -12.37 -9.59 2.71
N ARG A 94 -12.60 -8.30 3.02
CA ARG A 94 -13.94 -7.72 3.01
C ARG A 94 -14.56 -7.69 1.62
N PHE A 95 -13.80 -7.28 0.59
CA PHE A 95 -14.32 -7.24 -0.78
C PHE A 95 -14.68 -8.63 -1.29
N LEU A 96 -13.80 -9.61 -1.08
CA LEU A 96 -14.04 -11.00 -1.46
C LEU A 96 -15.26 -11.58 -0.73
N ALA A 97 -15.40 -11.33 0.58
CA ALA A 97 -16.54 -11.82 1.36
C ALA A 97 -17.87 -11.21 0.91
N MET A 98 -17.87 -9.93 0.49
CA MET A 98 -19.08 -9.23 0.05
C MET A 98 -19.45 -9.48 -1.40
N GLN A 99 -18.49 -9.93 -2.23
CA GLN A 99 -18.64 -10.06 -3.67
C GLN A 99 -19.92 -10.85 -4.09
N PRO A 100 -20.23 -12.03 -3.51
CA PRO A 100 -21.42 -12.78 -3.92
C PRO A 100 -22.74 -12.02 -3.69
N ALA A 101 -22.84 -11.28 -2.57
CA ALA A 101 -24.04 -10.53 -2.23
C ALA A 101 -24.21 -9.30 -3.15
N VAL A 102 -23.11 -8.63 -3.47
CA VAL A 102 -23.08 -7.49 -4.40
C VAL A 102 -23.54 -7.93 -5.78
N GLU A 103 -23.02 -9.06 -6.27
CA GLU A 103 -23.33 -9.55 -7.61
C GLU A 103 -24.73 -10.09 -7.74
N GLN A 104 -25.23 -10.77 -6.70
CA GLN A 104 -26.62 -11.20 -6.65
C GLN A 104 -27.56 -9.98 -6.75
N ALA A 105 -27.31 -8.95 -5.94
CA ALA A 105 -28.10 -7.72 -5.98
C ALA A 105 -28.02 -7.03 -7.35
N ALA A 106 -26.81 -6.92 -7.93
CA ALA A 106 -26.62 -6.33 -9.25
C ALA A 106 -27.33 -7.13 -10.36
N ALA A 107 -27.27 -8.45 -10.33
CA ALA A 107 -27.96 -9.31 -11.28
C ALA A 107 -29.49 -9.20 -11.15
N ASP A 108 -30.01 -9.10 -9.92
CA ASP A 108 -31.44 -8.90 -9.65
C ASP A 108 -31.94 -7.54 -10.15
N LEU A 109 -31.14 -6.48 -9.96
CA LEU A 109 -31.42 -5.15 -10.50
C LEU A 109 -31.35 -5.16 -12.03
N TYR A 110 -30.35 -5.83 -12.62
CA TYR A 110 -30.16 -5.88 -14.07
C TYR A 110 -31.36 -6.51 -14.79
N ARG A 111 -31.99 -7.53 -14.18
CA ARG A 111 -33.20 -8.15 -14.72
C ARG A 111 -34.43 -7.22 -14.69
N GLN A 112 -34.43 -6.22 -13.81
CA GLN A 112 -35.50 -5.23 -13.71
C GLN A 112 -35.24 -4.06 -14.66
N ASP A 113 -34.05 -3.49 -14.58
CA ASP A 113 -33.58 -2.37 -15.39
C ASP A 113 -32.03 -2.37 -15.41
N PRO A 114 -31.40 -2.52 -16.59
CA PRO A 114 -29.95 -2.43 -16.71
C PRO A 114 -29.33 -1.16 -16.11
N GLU A 115 -30.02 -0.03 -16.14
CA GLU A 115 -29.53 1.24 -15.57
C GLU A 115 -29.46 1.16 -14.03
N LEU A 116 -30.42 0.50 -13.36
CA LEU A 116 -30.37 0.31 -11.91
C LEU A 116 -29.16 -0.52 -11.48
N ALA A 117 -28.78 -1.52 -12.27
CA ALA A 117 -27.57 -2.30 -12.01
C ALA A 117 -26.30 -1.46 -12.23
N ALA A 118 -26.26 -0.63 -13.28
CA ALA A 118 -25.14 0.26 -13.55
C ALA A 118 -24.95 1.28 -12.41
N ASP A 119 -26.02 1.91 -11.94
CA ASP A 119 -25.98 2.86 -10.81
C ASP A 119 -25.52 2.19 -9.51
N TYR A 120 -26.04 0.99 -9.23
CA TYR A 120 -25.66 0.21 -8.06
C TYR A 120 -24.17 -0.17 -8.08
N LEU A 121 -23.71 -0.76 -9.19
CA LEU A 121 -22.31 -1.17 -9.35
C LEU A 121 -21.35 0.02 -9.35
N THR A 122 -21.76 1.15 -9.93
CA THR A 122 -21.00 2.40 -9.90
C THR A 122 -20.85 2.90 -8.47
N THR A 123 -21.96 2.97 -7.72
CA THR A 123 -21.94 3.37 -6.32
C THR A 123 -21.05 2.45 -5.48
N TYR A 124 -21.16 1.14 -5.68
CA TYR A 124 -20.34 0.17 -4.96
C TYR A 124 -18.85 0.30 -5.27
N SER A 125 -18.48 0.29 -6.56
CA SER A 125 -17.07 0.28 -6.99
C SER A 125 -16.37 1.60 -6.66
N THR A 126 -17.05 2.73 -6.83
CA THR A 126 -16.53 4.05 -6.45
C THR A 126 -16.31 4.12 -4.93
N ALA A 127 -17.29 3.70 -4.12
CA ALA A 127 -17.14 3.66 -2.67
C ALA A 127 -16.04 2.68 -2.20
N ALA A 128 -15.85 1.57 -2.90
CA ALA A 128 -14.76 0.64 -2.63
C ALA A 128 -13.39 1.29 -2.87
N GLY A 129 -13.20 1.93 -4.04
CA GLY A 129 -11.97 2.66 -4.35
C GLY A 129 -11.68 3.78 -3.34
N GLU A 130 -12.65 4.63 -3.03
CA GLU A 130 -12.49 5.71 -2.05
C GLU A 130 -12.14 5.20 -0.65
N ARG A 131 -12.76 4.07 -0.24
CA ARG A 131 -12.42 3.41 1.02
C ARG A 131 -10.96 2.95 1.06
N VAL A 132 -10.48 2.35 -0.04
CA VAL A 132 -9.07 1.94 -0.13
C VAL A 132 -8.16 3.15 -0.02
N ALA A 133 -8.40 4.21 -0.80
CA ALA A 133 -7.57 5.41 -0.79
C ALA A 133 -7.52 6.08 0.59
N ALA A 134 -8.68 6.19 1.27
CA ALA A 134 -8.76 6.71 2.63
C ALA A 134 -7.99 5.84 3.63
N ARG A 135 -8.21 4.52 3.63
CA ARG A 135 -7.50 3.61 4.53
C ARG A 135 -5.99 3.63 4.31
N TRP A 136 -5.54 3.77 3.06
CA TRP A 136 -4.12 3.87 2.72
C TRP A 136 -3.49 5.18 3.21
N ARG A 137 -4.26 6.28 3.17
CA ARG A 137 -3.85 7.56 3.76
C ARG A 137 -3.69 7.45 5.26
N ASP A 138 -4.62 6.78 5.94
CA ASP A 138 -4.52 6.51 7.38
C ASP A 138 -3.31 5.62 7.70
N LEU A 139 -3.08 4.58 6.88
CA LEU A 139 -1.93 3.68 7.01
C LEU A 139 -0.61 4.44 6.90
N ALA A 140 -0.51 5.40 5.98
CA ALA A 140 0.69 6.24 5.87
C ALA A 140 0.98 6.97 7.19
N GLY A 141 -0.05 7.52 7.84
CA GLY A 141 0.07 8.16 9.16
C GLY A 141 0.44 7.16 10.27
N GLU A 142 -0.19 5.99 10.29
CA GLU A 142 0.09 4.91 11.25
C GLU A 142 1.55 4.45 11.17
N LEU A 143 2.04 4.18 9.95
CA LEU A 143 3.43 3.79 9.70
C LEU A 143 4.38 4.91 10.12
N PHE A 144 4.08 6.16 9.77
CA PHE A 144 4.92 7.30 10.14
C PHE A 144 5.07 7.40 11.66
N VAL A 145 3.96 7.35 12.41
CA VAL A 145 3.99 7.42 13.89
C VAL A 145 4.70 6.23 14.51
N LYS A 146 4.51 5.03 13.96
CA LYS A 146 5.08 3.79 14.51
C LYS A 146 6.59 3.68 14.28
N TYR A 147 7.10 4.22 13.18
CA TYR A 147 8.48 4.01 12.73
C TYR A 147 9.34 5.28 12.62
N ASN A 148 8.87 6.39 13.18
CA ASN A 148 9.54 7.68 13.14
C ASN A 148 10.99 7.63 13.67
N ASP A 149 11.90 8.35 13.03
CA ASP A 149 13.31 8.55 13.44
C ASP A 149 14.09 7.26 13.72
N GLY A 150 13.74 6.16 13.04
CA GLY A 150 14.43 4.88 13.20
C GLY A 150 13.96 4.05 14.40
N TYR A 151 13.04 4.59 15.20
CA TYR A 151 12.40 3.87 16.29
C TYR A 151 11.34 2.89 15.77
N VAL A 152 10.97 1.95 16.63
CA VAL A 152 9.78 1.12 16.48
C VAL A 152 8.96 1.27 17.75
N ARG A 153 7.75 1.81 17.63
CA ARG A 153 6.81 1.92 18.73
C ARG A 153 6.04 0.61 18.89
N GLY A 154 6.16 -0.01 20.05
CA GLY A 154 5.32 -1.12 20.52
C GLY A 154 4.52 -0.72 21.76
N ASP A 155 3.88 -1.70 22.39
CA ASP A 155 3.03 -1.50 23.57
C ASP A 155 3.82 -0.96 24.78
N ASP A 156 5.08 -1.39 24.91
CA ASP A 156 5.99 -1.00 26.00
C ASP A 156 6.75 0.32 25.75
N GLY A 157 6.44 1.01 24.65
CA GLY A 157 7.09 2.28 24.26
C GLY A 157 7.87 2.19 22.94
N ALA A 158 8.71 3.19 22.68
CA ALA A 158 9.51 3.28 21.46
C ALA A 158 10.96 2.88 21.72
N ALA A 159 11.47 1.94 20.93
CA ALA A 159 12.88 1.52 20.98
C ALA A 159 13.56 1.81 19.64
N GLU A 160 14.81 2.26 19.67
CA GLU A 160 15.61 2.39 18.46
C GLU A 160 15.93 0.98 17.95
N VAL A 161 15.68 0.74 16.65
CA VAL A 161 15.93 -0.57 16.05
C VAL A 161 16.78 -0.40 14.80
N GLY A 162 18.04 -0.81 14.90
CA GLY A 162 18.98 -0.86 13.79
C GLY A 162 18.75 -2.04 12.83
N TYR A 163 19.69 -2.23 11.91
CA TYR A 163 19.67 -3.39 11.01
C TYR A 163 19.88 -4.71 11.78
N PRO A 164 19.30 -5.83 11.30
CA PRO A 164 19.54 -7.14 11.89
C PRO A 164 21.03 -7.49 11.93
N GLU A 165 21.45 -8.14 13.02
CA GLU A 165 22.87 -8.49 13.22
C GLU A 165 23.46 -9.33 12.07
N GLY A 166 22.67 -10.28 11.54
CA GLY A 166 23.09 -11.09 10.40
C GLY A 166 23.39 -10.25 9.15
N TRP A 167 22.61 -9.18 8.92
CA TRP A 167 22.85 -8.23 7.83
C TRP A 167 24.12 -7.41 8.07
N LEU A 168 24.33 -6.91 9.30
CA LEU A 168 25.54 -6.18 9.67
C LEU A 168 26.80 -7.03 9.46
N ARG A 169 26.76 -8.31 9.87
CA ARG A 169 27.85 -9.27 9.65
C ARG A 169 28.12 -9.50 8.16
N ALA A 170 27.07 -9.65 7.35
CA ALA A 170 27.21 -9.79 5.90
C ALA A 170 27.83 -8.55 5.25
N VAL A 171 27.47 -7.35 5.69
CA VAL A 171 28.03 -6.09 5.20
C VAL A 171 29.51 -5.94 5.55
N ILE A 172 29.91 -6.31 6.78
CA ILE A 172 31.31 -6.32 7.20
C ILE A 172 32.11 -7.33 6.35
N ALA A 173 31.58 -8.54 6.18
CA ALA A 173 32.24 -9.58 5.38
C ALA A 173 32.43 -9.17 3.90
N ALA A 174 31.45 -8.47 3.32
CA ALA A 174 31.51 -8.00 1.94
C ALA A 174 32.46 -6.81 1.74
N ARG A 175 32.74 -6.03 2.80
CA ARG A 175 33.58 -4.82 2.74
C ARG A 175 34.45 -4.69 3.99
N PRO A 176 35.40 -5.63 4.21
CA PRO A 176 36.11 -5.76 5.48
C PRO A 176 36.93 -4.51 5.84
N GLU A 177 37.45 -3.79 4.85
CA GLU A 177 38.29 -2.61 5.07
C GLU A 177 37.50 -1.32 5.31
N ARG A 178 36.22 -1.26 4.90
CA ARG A 178 35.43 -0.02 4.89
C ARG A 178 35.05 0.47 6.30
N PHE A 179 34.94 -0.45 7.25
CA PHE A 179 34.46 -0.18 8.61
C PHE A 179 35.57 -0.27 9.66
N LEU A 180 36.83 -0.39 9.23
CA LEU A 180 37.97 -0.33 10.13
C LEU A 180 38.17 1.13 10.58
N LEU A 181 38.18 1.36 11.89
CA LEU A 181 38.60 2.63 12.44
C LEU A 181 40.11 2.77 12.20
N ARG A 182 40.52 3.79 11.43
CA ARG A 182 41.94 4.17 11.36
C ARG A 182 42.33 4.74 12.71
N GLN A 183 43.07 3.96 13.49
CA GLN A 183 43.67 4.46 14.72
C GLN A 183 44.80 5.42 14.34
N ALA A 184 44.76 6.63 14.91
CA ALA A 184 45.91 7.50 14.89
C ALA A 184 47.06 6.81 15.66
N PRO A 185 48.34 7.07 15.30
CA PRO A 185 49.48 6.64 16.11
C PRO A 185 49.25 7.02 17.59
N ALA A 186 49.64 6.15 18.52
CA ALA A 186 49.40 6.37 19.95
C ALA A 186 49.92 7.73 20.46
N ASP A 187 50.88 8.30 19.75
CA ASP A 187 51.63 9.51 20.08
C ASP A 187 50.88 10.81 19.71
N THR A 188 49.75 10.74 19.00
CA THR A 188 48.97 11.93 18.53
C THR A 188 47.60 12.10 19.19
N VAL A 189 47.23 11.23 20.14
CA VAL A 189 45.97 11.35 20.87
C VAL A 189 46.11 12.36 22.00
N THR A 190 45.75 13.62 21.74
CA THR A 190 45.60 14.65 22.78
C THR A 190 44.23 14.53 23.42
N ASN A 191 44.16 14.38 24.75
CA ASN A 191 42.91 14.33 25.51
C ASN A 191 42.31 15.73 25.81
N ASP A 192 42.87 16.78 25.23
CA ASP A 192 42.31 18.12 25.36
C ASP A 192 41.08 18.23 24.46
N LEU A 193 39.91 18.17 25.08
CA LEU A 193 38.68 18.63 24.44
C LEU A 193 38.82 20.15 24.22
N PRO A 194 38.55 20.66 23.01
CA PRO A 194 38.50 22.10 22.80
C PRO A 194 37.24 22.60 23.50
N TYR A 195 37.39 23.09 24.73
CA TYR A 195 36.41 24.00 25.31
C TYR A 195 36.45 25.33 24.57
#